data_AF-A0A539CWV8-F1
#
_entry.id   AF-A0A539CWV8-F1
#
_cell.length_a   1.000
_cell.length_b   1.000
_cell.length_c   1.000
_cell.angle_alpha   90.00
_cell.angle_beta   90.00
_cell.angle_gamma   90.00
#
_symmetry.space_group_name_H-M   'P 1'
#
loop_
_entity.id
_entity.type
_entity.pdbx_description
1 polymer ?
#
loop_
_entity_poly.entity_id
_entity_poly.type
_entity_poly.pdbx_seq_one_letter_code
_entity_poly.pdbx_strand_id
1 'polypeptide(L)'
;MKKRLQKLGPAAAIGIGAGIAAAVLCSLASRGTFLAAILANLSPLPIMIAMLSYGALAGAAAVASAALTVSVLFYAHEKFGNVDTAALAGLTFVFFLGLPAFWLSLLSVLSRVKGSPNWVVTTRVGSFFAREYLPLERVLSYATSICASIGVAIAIYVSSLYVGFDVALERLSAEIVPFVESLIGSKMQLPAGIDVRGLARATVLAAAPMVAGGSLVMLMFNLWLAGRVAQLSGQLPRLWPDIAWELRLPRIYLLVFGLAAAIGPYIDGLPGLIVIIVAVTLGVAYALVGLAVAHYLLRGSSFRIPLLIAIYVGLAVPVTWLVFLLALVAAGILDTAFSFRDRKKMAASPKP
;
A
#
# COMPACT_ATOMS: atom_id res chain seq x y z
N MET A 1 -10.92 37.40 9.14
CA MET A 1 -9.85 36.66 8.41
C MET A 1 -8.56 36.46 9.21
N LYS A 2 -7.93 37.51 9.80
CA LYS A 2 -6.65 37.40 10.56
C LYS A 2 -6.59 36.28 11.62
N LYS A 3 -7.62 36.14 12.48
CA LYS A 3 -7.68 35.09 13.52
C LYS A 3 -7.77 33.64 12.98
N ARG A 4 -8.32 33.42 11.77
CA ARG A 4 -8.34 32.09 11.13
C ARG A 4 -6.96 31.75 10.55
N LEU A 5 -6.31 32.72 9.89
CA LEU A 5 -4.97 32.53 9.34
C LEU A 5 -3.92 32.22 10.43
N GLN A 6 -3.99 32.88 11.58
CA GLN A 6 -3.11 32.59 12.72
C GLN A 6 -3.28 31.18 13.31
N LYS A 7 -4.48 30.59 13.24
CA LYS A 7 -4.70 29.20 13.67
C LYS A 7 -4.26 28.15 12.64
N LEU A 8 -4.16 28.54 11.37
CA LEU A 8 -3.81 27.64 10.27
C LEU A 8 -2.32 27.64 9.94
N GLY A 9 -1.60 28.73 10.26
CA GLY A 9 -0.16 28.86 10.03
C GLY A 9 0.69 27.72 10.61
N PRO A 10 0.51 27.31 11.88
CA PRO A 10 1.31 26.23 12.45
C PRO A 10 1.10 24.88 11.75
N ALA A 11 -0.14 24.54 11.40
CA ALA A 11 -0.47 23.29 10.71
C ALA A 11 0.12 23.25 9.29
N ALA A 12 0.08 24.38 8.57
CA ALA A 12 0.69 24.49 7.25
C ALA A 12 2.22 24.37 7.30
N ALA A 13 2.88 25.01 8.28
CA ALA A 13 4.33 24.91 8.45
C ALA A 13 4.79 23.48 8.76
N ILE A 14 4.07 22.77 9.63
CA ILE A 14 4.32 21.35 9.92
C ILE A 14 4.13 20.49 8.66
N GLY A 15 3.05 20.74 7.92
CA GLY A 15 2.80 20.09 6.64
C GLY A 15 3.95 20.30 5.66
N ILE A 16 4.44 21.54 5.51
CA ILE A 16 5.56 21.85 4.60
C ILE A 16 6.80 21.03 4.97
N GLY A 17 7.19 21.02 6.25
CA GLY A 17 8.33 20.25 6.73
C GLY A 17 8.17 18.74 6.51
N ALA A 18 6.97 18.20 6.77
CA ALA A 18 6.66 16.80 6.49
C ALA A 18 6.78 16.46 5.00
N GLY A 19 6.31 17.34 4.11
CA GLY A 19 6.43 17.11 2.67
C GLY A 19 7.86 17.16 2.15
N ILE A 20 8.71 18.06 2.69
CA ILE A 20 10.14 18.07 2.38
C ILE A 20 10.78 16.75 2.82
N ALA A 21 10.49 16.28 4.03
CA ALA A 21 10.99 14.99 4.52
C ALA A 21 10.54 13.82 3.63
N ALA A 22 9.27 13.80 3.20
CA ALA A 22 8.73 12.80 2.29
C ALA A 22 9.47 12.81 0.94
N ALA A 23 9.73 13.98 0.37
CA ALA A 23 10.47 14.13 -0.88
C ALA A 23 11.94 13.67 -0.76
N VAL A 24 12.61 13.98 0.35
CA VAL A 24 13.97 13.51 0.63
C VAL A 24 14.02 11.99 0.75
N LEU A 25 13.06 11.37 1.44
CA LEU A 25 12.97 9.91 1.49
C LEU A 25 12.73 9.34 0.09
N CYS A 26 11.84 9.93 -0.70
CA CYS A 26 11.57 9.50 -2.07
C CYS A 26 12.82 9.55 -2.95
N SER A 27 13.65 10.58 -2.81
CA SER A 27 14.86 10.73 -3.63
C SER A 27 15.92 9.65 -3.32
N LEU A 28 15.82 8.95 -2.19
CA LEU A 28 16.69 7.81 -1.90
C LEU A 28 16.47 6.63 -2.84
N ALA A 29 15.32 6.56 -3.53
CA ALA A 29 15.04 5.51 -4.51
C ALA A 29 16.10 5.44 -5.63
N SER A 30 16.74 6.57 -5.97
CA SER A 30 17.78 6.61 -7.01
C SER A 30 19.14 6.08 -6.58
N ARG A 31 19.35 5.77 -5.29
CA ARG A 31 20.66 5.37 -4.75
C ARG A 31 21.01 3.90 -5.03
N GLY A 32 20.04 3.07 -5.41
CA GLY A 32 20.28 1.67 -5.77
C GLY A 32 20.76 0.76 -4.62
N THR A 33 20.77 1.23 -3.37
CA THR A 33 21.15 0.40 -2.21
C THR A 33 19.92 -0.12 -1.47
N PHE A 34 20.05 -1.29 -0.84
CA PHE A 34 18.96 -1.94 -0.10
C PHE A 34 18.40 -1.04 1.02
N LEU A 35 19.28 -0.41 1.80
CA LEU A 35 18.86 0.50 2.88
C LEU A 35 18.13 1.73 2.32
N ALA A 36 18.61 2.29 1.22
CA ALA A 36 17.97 3.43 0.57
C ALA A 36 16.58 3.07 0.03
N ALA A 37 16.42 1.85 -0.51
CA ALA A 37 15.12 1.34 -0.93
C ALA A 37 14.13 1.20 0.24
N ILE A 38 14.57 0.70 1.40
CA ILE A 38 13.73 0.64 2.61
C ILE A 38 13.31 2.04 3.05
N LEU A 39 14.25 2.98 3.10
CA LEU A 39 13.94 4.36 3.49
C LEU A 39 13.02 5.07 2.48
N ALA A 40 13.19 4.80 1.19
CA ALA A 40 12.29 5.34 0.15
C ALA A 40 10.86 4.84 0.30
N ASN A 41 10.66 3.58 0.71
CA ASN A 41 9.33 3.04 1.03
C ASN A 41 8.66 3.74 2.23
N LEU A 42 9.40 4.49 3.05
CA LEU A 42 8.85 5.31 4.13
C LEU A 42 8.49 6.73 3.67
N SER A 43 8.67 7.07 2.40
CA SER A 43 8.31 8.39 1.87
C SER A 43 6.85 8.81 2.14
N PRO A 44 5.84 7.94 2.12
CA PRO A 44 4.46 8.31 2.49
C PRO A 44 4.29 8.66 3.98
N LEU A 45 5.17 8.18 4.85
CA LEU A 45 5.05 8.26 6.31
C LEU A 45 4.87 9.69 6.82
N PRO A 46 5.72 10.68 6.45
CA PRO A 46 5.62 12.02 7.01
C PRO A 46 4.29 12.71 6.61
N ILE A 47 3.81 12.47 5.40
CA ILE A 47 2.51 12.98 4.92
C ILE A 47 1.38 12.42 5.77
N MET A 48 1.39 11.11 6.01
CA MET A 48 0.39 10.45 6.86
C MET A 48 0.45 10.95 8.31
N ILE A 49 1.64 11.15 8.88
CA ILE A 49 1.80 11.71 10.24
C ILE A 49 1.21 13.12 10.31
N ALA A 50 1.53 13.98 9.33
CA ALA A 50 1.02 15.35 9.28
C ALA A 50 -0.52 15.36 9.19
N MET A 51 -1.10 14.51 8.33
CA MET A 51 -2.54 14.39 8.18
C MET A 51 -3.23 13.86 9.45
N LEU A 52 -2.73 12.75 10.02
CA LEU A 52 -3.34 12.11 11.20
C LEU A 52 -3.27 13.00 12.44
N SER A 53 -2.13 13.69 12.64
CA SER A 53 -1.86 14.45 13.87
C SER A 53 -2.38 15.89 13.81
N TYR A 54 -2.30 16.55 12.65
CA TYR A 54 -2.56 17.99 12.51
C TYR A 54 -3.68 18.32 11.50
N GLY A 55 -4.24 17.31 10.84
CA GLY A 55 -5.44 17.43 10.01
C GLY A 55 -5.21 17.69 8.53
N ALA A 56 -6.34 17.85 7.81
CA ALA A 56 -6.39 17.93 6.34
C ALA A 56 -5.50 19.03 5.74
N LEU A 57 -5.38 20.17 6.40
CA LEU A 57 -4.56 21.26 5.90
C LEU A 57 -3.06 20.97 6.01
N ALA A 58 -2.62 20.30 7.08
CA ALA A 58 -1.23 19.86 7.21
C ALA A 58 -0.90 18.76 6.20
N GLY A 59 -1.81 17.79 6.02
CA GLY A 59 -1.66 16.75 5.00
C GLY A 59 -1.60 17.32 3.57
N ALA A 60 -2.50 18.25 3.23
CA ALA A 60 -2.51 18.89 1.91
C ALA A 60 -1.26 19.74 1.66
N ALA A 61 -0.82 20.51 2.67
CA ALA A 61 0.42 21.26 2.61
C ALA A 61 1.64 20.33 2.43
N ALA A 62 1.64 19.16 3.07
CA ALA A 62 2.69 18.16 2.91
C ALA A 62 2.73 17.55 1.50
N VAL A 63 1.58 17.22 0.91
CA VAL A 63 1.54 16.73 -0.48
C VAL A 63 2.04 17.82 -1.44
N ALA A 64 1.59 19.06 -1.27
CA ALA A 64 1.99 20.17 -2.13
C ALA A 64 3.48 20.50 -2.01
N SER A 65 4.02 20.58 -0.79
CA SER A 65 5.45 20.85 -0.60
C SER A 65 6.32 19.67 -1.05
N ALA A 66 5.87 18.43 -0.86
CA ALA A 66 6.56 17.25 -1.37
C ALA A 66 6.64 17.26 -2.89
N ALA A 67 5.52 17.56 -3.58
CA ALA A 67 5.48 17.64 -5.04
C ALA A 67 6.51 18.65 -5.59
N LEU A 68 6.51 19.87 -5.03
CA LEU A 68 7.47 20.92 -5.39
C LEU A 68 8.90 20.49 -5.10
N THR A 69 9.15 19.89 -3.93
CA THR A 69 10.50 19.46 -3.53
C THR A 69 11.00 18.33 -4.45
N VAL A 70 10.15 17.36 -4.80
CA VAL A 70 10.51 16.29 -5.75
C VAL A 70 10.83 16.88 -7.12
N SER A 71 10.03 17.81 -7.64
CA SER A 71 10.31 18.49 -8.90
C SER A 71 11.66 19.21 -8.87
N VAL A 72 11.95 19.97 -7.82
CA VAL A 72 13.22 20.69 -7.67
C VAL A 72 14.40 19.72 -7.56
N LEU A 73 14.27 18.64 -6.79
CA LEU A 73 15.33 17.63 -6.65
C LEU A 73 15.61 16.93 -7.98
N PHE A 74 14.57 16.61 -8.75
CA PHE A 74 14.71 15.98 -10.06
C PHE A 74 15.35 16.95 -11.06
N TYR A 75 14.90 18.20 -11.10
CA TYR A 75 15.49 19.26 -11.91
C TYR A 75 16.98 19.49 -11.62
N ALA A 76 17.34 19.50 -10.33
CA ALA A 76 18.74 19.63 -9.91
C ALA A 76 19.58 18.39 -10.27
N HIS A 77 19.00 17.19 -10.14
CA HIS A 77 19.66 15.92 -10.49
C HIS A 77 19.98 15.84 -11.98
N GLU A 78 19.10 16.33 -12.86
CA GLU A 78 19.32 16.42 -14.31
C GLU A 78 20.21 17.60 -14.73
N LYS A 79 20.95 18.23 -13.79
CA LYS A 79 21.81 19.41 -14.03
C LYS A 79 21.04 20.58 -14.67
N PHE A 80 19.88 20.92 -14.12
CA PHE A 80 19.00 21.97 -14.65
C PHE A 80 18.45 21.59 -16.04
N GLY A 81 17.85 20.39 -16.11
CA GLY A 81 17.24 19.81 -17.31
C GLY A 81 15.94 20.51 -17.74
N ASN A 82 14.99 19.78 -18.32
CA ASN A 82 13.71 20.38 -18.71
C ASN A 82 12.81 20.58 -17.47
N VAL A 83 12.16 21.74 -17.35
CA VAL A 83 11.18 22.02 -16.29
C VAL A 83 9.98 21.09 -16.41
N ASP A 84 9.62 20.67 -17.63
CA ASP A 84 8.47 19.79 -17.87
C ASP A 84 8.67 18.38 -17.28
N THR A 85 9.88 17.80 -17.43
CA THR A 85 10.21 16.47 -16.89
C THR A 85 10.26 16.51 -15.36
N ALA A 86 10.81 17.59 -14.80
CA ALA A 86 10.81 17.84 -13.37
C ALA A 86 9.39 18.01 -12.79
N ALA A 87 8.51 18.76 -13.47
CA ALA A 87 7.11 18.90 -13.08
C ALA A 87 6.40 17.54 -13.13
N LEU A 88 6.65 16.74 -14.16
CA LEU A 88 6.09 15.39 -14.30
C LEU A 88 6.55 14.46 -13.16
N ALA A 89 7.81 14.54 -12.72
CA ALA A 89 8.31 13.77 -11.57
C ALA A 89 7.56 14.12 -10.27
N GLY A 90 7.33 15.42 -10.03
CA GLY A 90 6.52 15.89 -8.90
C GLY A 90 5.07 15.42 -8.98
N LEU A 91 4.45 15.47 -10.16
CA LEU A 91 3.10 14.95 -10.37
C LEU A 91 3.03 13.44 -10.18
N THR A 92 4.03 12.70 -10.65
CA THR A 92 4.14 11.26 -10.43
C THR A 92 4.18 10.96 -8.93
N PHE A 93 4.98 11.70 -8.16
CA PHE A 93 4.96 11.56 -6.70
C PHE A 93 3.57 11.79 -6.10
N VAL A 94 2.87 12.85 -6.52
CA VAL A 94 1.53 13.18 -6.04
C VAL A 94 0.54 12.05 -6.30
N PHE A 95 0.47 11.53 -7.53
CA PHE A 95 -0.52 10.50 -7.87
C PHE A 95 -0.20 9.13 -7.28
N PHE A 96 1.07 8.76 -7.22
CA PHE A 96 1.49 7.41 -6.82
C PHE A 96 1.69 7.25 -5.31
N LEU A 97 2.10 8.32 -4.61
CA LEU A 97 2.44 8.26 -3.18
C LEU A 97 1.66 9.30 -2.37
N GLY A 98 1.71 10.58 -2.78
CA GLY A 98 1.18 11.69 -1.98
C GLY A 98 -0.33 11.64 -1.75
N LEU A 99 -1.12 11.53 -2.80
CA LEU A 99 -2.59 11.45 -2.75
C LEU A 99 -3.08 10.17 -2.08
N PRO A 100 -2.57 8.96 -2.41
CA PRO A 100 -2.90 7.76 -1.66
C PRO A 100 -2.61 7.90 -0.17
N ALA A 101 -1.46 8.45 0.19
CA ALA A 101 -1.07 8.66 1.59
C ALA A 101 -2.02 9.62 2.33
N PHE A 102 -2.29 10.77 1.71
CA PHE A 102 -3.23 11.75 2.23
C PHE A 102 -4.64 11.17 2.38
N TRP A 103 -5.14 10.48 1.35
CA TRP A 103 -6.49 9.94 1.34
C TRP A 103 -6.68 8.85 2.38
N LEU A 104 -5.74 7.90 2.51
CA LEU A 104 -5.85 6.81 3.47
C LEU A 104 -5.75 7.30 4.92
N SER A 105 -4.89 8.28 5.19
CA SER A 105 -4.82 8.92 6.50
C SER A 105 -6.08 9.74 6.81
N LEU A 106 -6.63 10.46 5.82
CA LEU A 106 -7.93 11.14 5.91
C LEU A 106 -9.07 10.20 6.28
N LEU A 107 -9.21 9.08 5.56
CA LEU A 107 -10.23 8.06 5.82
C LEU A 107 -10.11 7.48 7.23
N SER A 108 -8.88 7.34 7.75
CA SER A 108 -8.62 6.76 9.07
C SER A 108 -9.08 7.64 10.24
N VAL A 109 -9.18 8.96 10.04
CA VAL A 109 -9.66 9.94 11.02
C VAL A 109 -11.05 10.50 10.69
N LEU A 110 -11.66 10.01 9.60
CA LEU A 110 -13.01 10.35 9.24
C LEU A 110 -13.96 9.77 10.28
N SER A 111 -14.75 10.63 10.90
CA SER A 111 -15.65 10.28 12.00
C SER A 111 -16.98 10.99 11.86
N ARG A 112 -18.02 10.41 12.43
CA ARG A 112 -19.33 11.05 12.58
C ARG A 112 -19.85 10.87 13.99
N VAL A 113 -20.65 11.81 14.47
CA VAL A 113 -21.40 11.61 15.71
C VAL A 113 -22.42 10.50 15.46
N LYS A 114 -22.60 9.58 16.41
CA LYS A 114 -23.58 8.50 16.29
C LYS A 114 -24.96 9.06 15.97
N GLY A 115 -25.57 8.56 14.89
CA GLY A 115 -26.86 9.06 14.38
C GLY A 115 -26.80 10.27 13.45
N SER A 116 -25.63 10.90 13.26
CA SER A 116 -25.46 11.97 12.26
C SER A 116 -25.16 11.40 10.88
N PRO A 117 -25.76 11.94 9.80
CA PRO A 117 -25.43 11.54 8.43
C PRO A 117 -24.06 12.08 7.97
N ASN A 118 -23.56 13.16 8.61
CA ASN A 118 -22.42 13.92 8.11
C ASN A 118 -21.09 13.40 8.67
N TRP A 119 -20.20 12.97 7.77
CA TRP A 119 -18.83 12.60 8.08
C TRP A 119 -17.93 13.84 8.15
N VAL A 120 -17.09 13.92 9.20
CA VAL A 120 -16.20 15.04 9.46
C VAL A 120 -14.82 14.53 9.87
N VAL A 121 -13.77 15.21 9.39
CA VAL A 121 -12.38 14.98 9.80
C VAL A 121 -12.20 15.51 11.21
N THR A 122 -11.82 14.65 12.16
CA THR A 122 -11.48 15.09 13.51
C THR A 122 -9.99 15.28 13.66
N THR A 123 -9.60 16.39 14.26
CA THR A 123 -8.19 16.73 14.55
C THR A 123 -7.95 16.90 16.04
N ARG A 124 -8.99 16.71 16.87
CA ARG A 124 -8.89 16.88 18.32
C ARG A 124 -8.70 15.52 18.98
N VAL A 125 -7.59 15.40 19.68
CA VAL A 125 -7.26 14.31 20.60
C VAL A 125 -8.41 14.08 21.57
N GLY A 126 -8.84 12.83 21.71
CA GLY A 126 -9.78 12.46 22.77
C GLY A 126 -11.18 13.07 22.63
N SER A 127 -11.74 13.21 21.42
CA SER A 127 -13.19 13.45 21.31
C SER A 127 -13.95 12.15 21.64
N PHE A 128 -14.12 11.86 22.93
CA PHE A 128 -14.66 10.61 23.48
C PHE A 128 -16.19 10.46 23.37
N PHE A 129 -16.92 11.51 22.98
CA PHE A 129 -18.37 11.44 22.85
C PHE A 129 -18.77 10.68 21.58
N ALA A 130 -19.20 9.42 21.76
CA ALA A 130 -20.00 8.61 20.83
C ALA A 130 -19.75 8.87 19.32
N ARG A 131 -18.49 8.82 18.89
CA ARG A 131 -18.12 8.97 17.48
C ARG A 131 -17.91 7.61 16.83
N GLU A 132 -18.50 7.45 15.66
CA GLU A 132 -18.26 6.32 14.77
C GLU A 132 -17.17 6.72 13.79
N TYR A 133 -16.04 6.02 13.85
CA TYR A 133 -14.95 6.16 12.88
C TYR A 133 -15.20 5.26 11.67
N LEU A 134 -14.60 5.62 10.54
CA LEU A 134 -14.65 4.76 9.36
C LEU A 134 -14.00 3.40 9.71
N PRO A 135 -14.69 2.27 9.47
CA PRO A 135 -14.16 0.95 9.79
C PRO A 135 -12.94 0.63 8.94
N LEU A 136 -11.99 -0.13 9.51
CA LEU A 136 -10.77 -0.53 8.80
C LEU A 136 -11.05 -1.36 7.55
N GLU A 137 -12.18 -2.07 7.50
CA GLU A 137 -12.67 -2.76 6.30
C GLU A 137 -12.77 -1.82 5.09
N ARG A 138 -13.33 -0.61 5.28
CA ARG A 138 -13.45 0.37 4.21
C ARG A 138 -12.10 0.97 3.85
N VAL A 139 -11.25 1.25 4.85
CA VAL A 139 -9.89 1.76 4.61
C VAL A 139 -9.09 0.79 3.76
N LEU A 140 -9.12 -0.51 4.08
CA LEU A 140 -8.45 -1.55 3.30
C LEU A 140 -9.06 -1.70 1.89
N SER A 141 -10.38 -1.61 1.77
CA SER A 141 -11.07 -1.65 0.46
C SER A 141 -10.62 -0.51 -0.45
N TYR A 142 -10.60 0.73 0.07
CA TYR A 142 -10.08 1.89 -0.66
C TYR A 142 -8.59 1.76 -0.99
N ALA A 143 -7.77 1.30 -0.04
CA ALA A 143 -6.35 1.08 -0.27
C ALA A 143 -6.12 0.08 -1.42
N THR A 144 -6.84 -1.04 -1.39
CA THR A 144 -6.78 -2.09 -2.41
C THR A 144 -7.17 -1.53 -3.77
N SER A 145 -8.29 -0.81 -3.86
CA SER A 145 -8.74 -0.19 -5.11
C SER A 145 -7.75 0.86 -5.64
N ILE A 146 -7.20 1.71 -4.77
CA ILE A 146 -6.21 2.72 -5.17
C ILE A 146 -4.94 2.05 -5.72
N CYS A 147 -4.42 1.04 -5.03
CA CYS A 147 -3.19 0.35 -5.44
C CYS A 147 -3.39 -0.46 -6.73
N ALA A 148 -4.55 -1.09 -6.91
CA ALA A 148 -4.90 -1.76 -8.16
C ALA A 148 -4.97 -0.75 -9.32
N SER A 149 -5.64 0.38 -9.13
CA SER A 149 -5.72 1.46 -10.13
C SER A 149 -4.34 2.03 -10.48
N ILE A 150 -3.45 2.17 -9.49
CA ILE A 150 -2.06 2.58 -9.69
C ILE A 150 -1.31 1.59 -10.59
N GLY A 151 -1.42 0.29 -10.32
CA GLY A 151 -0.81 -0.75 -11.16
C GLY A 151 -1.34 -0.73 -12.59
N VAL A 152 -2.66 -0.60 -12.75
CA VAL A 152 -3.32 -0.51 -14.06
C VAL A 152 -2.88 0.75 -14.82
N ALA A 153 -2.80 1.89 -14.14
CA ALA A 153 -2.32 3.13 -14.72
C ALA A 153 -0.87 3.01 -15.21
N ILE A 154 0.01 2.33 -14.46
CA ILE A 154 1.38 2.04 -14.90
C ILE A 154 1.37 1.17 -16.15
N ALA A 155 0.61 0.08 -16.16
CA ALA A 155 0.56 -0.83 -17.31
C ALA A 155 0.09 -0.11 -18.58
N ILE A 156 -0.95 0.73 -18.48
CA ILE A 156 -1.46 1.55 -19.58
C ILE A 156 -0.42 2.60 -20.00
N TYR A 157 0.15 3.33 -19.03
CA TYR A 157 1.15 4.36 -19.30
C TYR A 157 2.36 3.79 -20.02
N VAL A 158 2.95 2.70 -19.51
CA VAL A 158 4.06 2.01 -20.15
C VAL A 158 3.64 1.55 -21.54
N SER A 159 2.48 0.89 -21.69
CA SER A 159 2.00 0.48 -23.02
C SER A 159 1.84 1.64 -24.00
N SER A 160 1.54 2.87 -23.54
CA SER A 160 1.38 4.06 -24.37
C SER A 160 2.70 4.74 -24.75
N LEU A 161 3.77 4.53 -23.97
CA LEU A 161 5.12 4.98 -24.31
C LEU A 161 5.69 4.20 -25.50
N TYR A 162 5.18 2.99 -25.73
CA TYR A 162 5.47 2.18 -26.89
C TYR A 162 4.28 2.21 -27.85
N VAL A 163 4.46 1.73 -29.09
CA VAL A 163 3.40 1.65 -30.11
C VAL A 163 2.38 0.52 -29.78
N GLY A 164 2.26 0.13 -28.51
CA GLY A 164 1.42 -0.95 -28.04
C GLY A 164 2.09 -1.83 -26.97
N PHE A 165 1.28 -2.64 -26.30
CA PHE A 165 1.69 -3.50 -25.19
C PHE A 165 2.69 -4.58 -25.63
N ASP A 166 2.46 -5.24 -26.77
CA ASP A 166 3.33 -6.32 -27.22
C ASP A 166 4.74 -5.81 -27.55
N VAL A 167 4.82 -4.64 -28.20
CA VAL A 167 6.09 -3.97 -28.49
C VAL A 167 6.79 -3.52 -27.20
N ALA A 168 6.04 -3.00 -26.23
CA ALA A 168 6.58 -2.66 -24.91
C ALA A 168 7.19 -3.90 -24.24
N LEU A 169 6.44 -4.99 -24.24
CA LEU A 169 6.83 -6.23 -23.60
C LEU A 169 8.07 -6.82 -24.26
N GLU A 170 8.14 -6.87 -25.58
CA GLU A 170 9.33 -7.37 -26.29
C GLU A 170 10.58 -6.54 -25.99
N ARG A 171 10.49 -5.22 -26.09
CA ARG A 171 11.63 -4.32 -25.87
C ARG A 171 12.12 -4.36 -24.42
N LEU A 172 11.20 -4.22 -23.47
CA LEU A 172 11.54 -4.27 -22.04
C LEU A 172 12.08 -5.65 -21.65
N SER A 173 11.54 -6.73 -22.22
CA SER A 173 12.06 -8.08 -21.94
C SER A 173 13.48 -8.23 -22.46
N ALA A 174 13.78 -7.73 -23.66
CA ALA A 174 15.12 -7.77 -24.23
C ALA A 174 16.15 -6.99 -23.38
N GLU A 175 15.75 -5.85 -22.80
CA GLU A 175 16.60 -5.07 -21.89
C GLU A 175 16.89 -5.79 -20.56
N ILE A 176 15.96 -6.64 -20.10
CA ILE A 176 16.07 -7.39 -18.84
C ILE A 176 16.82 -8.73 -18.99
N VAL A 177 16.95 -9.27 -20.21
CA VAL A 177 17.66 -10.54 -20.46
C VAL A 177 19.05 -10.60 -19.81
N PRO A 178 19.96 -9.61 -19.99
CA PRO A 178 21.29 -9.67 -19.38
C PRO A 178 21.26 -9.74 -17.85
N PHE A 179 20.27 -9.08 -17.24
CA PHE A 179 20.06 -9.15 -15.79
C PHE A 179 19.62 -10.56 -15.38
N VAL A 180 18.69 -11.18 -16.09
CA VAL A 180 18.24 -12.55 -15.81
C VAL A 180 19.39 -13.56 -16.00
N GLU A 181 20.21 -13.42 -17.04
CA GLU A 181 21.40 -14.26 -17.25
C GLU A 181 22.38 -14.16 -16.06
N SER A 182 22.56 -12.95 -15.52
CA SER A 182 23.41 -12.74 -14.35
C SER A 182 22.89 -13.44 -13.09
N LEU A 183 21.57 -13.63 -12.96
CA LEU A 183 20.94 -14.27 -11.80
C LEU A 183 20.97 -15.80 -11.88
N ILE A 184 20.87 -16.39 -13.07
CA ILE A 184 20.85 -17.85 -13.25
C ILE A 184 22.24 -18.43 -12.94
N GLY A 185 23.31 -17.67 -13.18
CA GLY A 185 24.68 -18.11 -12.92
C GLY A 185 25.11 -19.23 -13.87
N SER A 186 26.42 -19.34 -14.13
CA SER A 186 26.97 -20.24 -15.15
C SER A 186 26.79 -21.74 -14.88
N LYS A 187 26.31 -22.13 -13.69
CA LYS A 187 26.16 -23.53 -13.27
C LYS A 187 24.71 -24.01 -13.14
N MET A 188 23.72 -23.12 -13.29
CA MET A 188 22.32 -23.51 -13.14
C MET A 188 21.71 -23.86 -14.49
N GLN A 189 21.33 -25.13 -14.67
CA GLN A 189 20.60 -25.56 -15.86
C GLN A 189 19.12 -25.29 -15.66
N LEU A 190 18.50 -24.57 -16.60
CA LEU A 190 17.06 -24.34 -16.60
C LEU A 190 16.32 -25.66 -16.91
N PRO A 191 15.16 -25.89 -16.28
CA PRO A 191 14.29 -27.00 -16.65
C PRO A 191 13.91 -26.96 -18.13
N ALA A 192 13.72 -28.14 -18.74
CA ALA A 192 13.33 -28.24 -20.14
C ALA A 192 12.07 -27.42 -20.45
N GLY A 193 12.14 -26.54 -21.44
CA GLY A 193 11.05 -25.66 -21.85
C GLY A 193 11.05 -24.27 -21.20
N ILE A 194 11.95 -23.98 -20.25
CA ILE A 194 12.16 -22.64 -19.70
C ILE A 194 13.39 -22.03 -20.34
N ASP A 195 13.22 -20.91 -21.04
CA ASP A 195 14.31 -20.12 -21.59
C ASP A 195 14.49 -18.79 -20.82
N VAL A 196 15.67 -18.20 -20.96
CA VAL A 196 16.02 -16.92 -20.33
C VAL A 196 15.06 -15.81 -20.79
N ARG A 197 14.67 -15.83 -22.07
CA ARG A 197 13.75 -14.84 -22.64
C ARG A 197 12.34 -14.96 -22.04
N GLY A 198 11.85 -16.17 -21.82
CA GLY A 198 10.59 -16.42 -21.11
C GLY A 198 10.63 -15.91 -19.67
N LEU A 199 11.74 -16.11 -18.96
CA LEU A 199 11.92 -15.57 -17.60
C LEU A 199 12.00 -14.03 -17.57
N ALA A 200 12.70 -13.42 -18.54
CA ALA A 200 12.73 -11.96 -18.68
C ALA A 200 11.33 -11.41 -18.96
N ARG A 201 10.57 -12.06 -19.86
CA ARG A 201 9.17 -11.72 -20.15
C ARG A 201 8.30 -11.83 -18.90
N ALA A 202 8.42 -12.91 -18.14
CA ALA A 202 7.70 -13.09 -16.88
C ALA A 202 8.05 -12.00 -15.86
N THR A 203 9.32 -11.58 -15.79
CA THR A 203 9.79 -10.51 -14.90
C THR A 203 9.14 -9.17 -15.25
N VAL A 204 9.09 -8.82 -16.54
CA VAL A 204 8.43 -7.59 -17.01
C VAL A 204 6.93 -7.63 -16.75
N LEU A 205 6.27 -8.76 -17.04
CA LEU A 205 4.83 -8.95 -16.76
C LEU A 205 4.50 -8.88 -15.26
N ALA A 206 5.41 -9.33 -14.40
CA ALA A 206 5.24 -9.29 -12.96
C ALA A 206 5.40 -7.87 -12.38
N ALA A 207 6.07 -6.95 -13.08
CA ALA A 207 6.42 -5.63 -12.54
C ALA A 207 5.19 -4.82 -12.07
N ALA A 208 4.18 -4.63 -12.91
CA ALA A 208 3.00 -3.85 -12.55
C ALA A 208 2.16 -4.51 -11.41
N PRO A 209 1.89 -5.83 -11.44
CA PRO A 209 1.27 -6.51 -10.29
C PRO A 209 2.08 -6.42 -9.00
N MET A 210 3.41 -6.54 -9.07
CA MET A 210 4.30 -6.39 -7.92
C MET A 210 4.25 -4.98 -7.35
N VAL A 211 4.24 -3.95 -8.19
CA VAL A 211 4.09 -2.55 -7.74
C VAL A 211 2.72 -2.34 -7.08
N ALA A 212 1.65 -2.89 -7.64
CA ALA A 212 0.31 -2.78 -7.06
C ALA A 212 0.20 -3.48 -5.70
N GLY A 213 0.65 -4.73 -5.60
CA GLY A 213 0.67 -5.47 -4.34
C GLY A 213 1.64 -4.88 -3.30
N GLY A 214 2.85 -4.53 -3.73
CA GLY A 214 3.88 -3.94 -2.87
C GLY A 214 3.49 -2.57 -2.34
N SER A 215 2.89 -1.71 -3.17
CA SER A 215 2.39 -0.41 -2.73
C SER A 215 1.26 -0.52 -1.71
N LEU A 216 0.40 -1.55 -1.80
CA LEU A 216 -0.61 -1.83 -0.78
C LEU A 216 0.02 -2.15 0.57
N VAL A 217 1.01 -3.06 0.61
CA VAL A 217 1.74 -3.39 1.85
C VAL A 217 2.45 -2.16 2.39
N MET A 218 3.16 -1.43 1.54
CA MET A 218 3.87 -0.20 1.89
C MET A 218 2.91 0.84 2.49
N LEU A 219 1.80 1.18 1.84
CA LEU A 219 0.87 2.19 2.32
C LEU A 219 0.17 1.77 3.62
N MET A 220 -0.22 0.50 3.75
CA MET A 220 -0.82 0.00 5.00
C MET A 220 0.17 -0.02 6.16
N PHE A 221 1.43 -0.39 5.90
CA PHE A 221 2.48 -0.34 6.90
C PHE A 221 2.78 1.10 7.34
N ASN A 222 2.93 2.01 6.39
CA ASN A 222 3.15 3.43 6.67
C ASN A 222 1.98 4.04 7.45
N LEU A 223 0.74 3.67 7.11
CA LEU A 223 -0.46 4.15 7.81
C LEU A 223 -0.49 3.65 9.26
N TRP A 224 -0.17 2.38 9.48
CA TRP A 224 -0.04 1.79 10.80
C TRP A 224 1.06 2.52 11.61
N LEU A 225 2.22 2.75 11.01
CA LEU A 225 3.35 3.41 11.67
C LEU A 225 3.03 4.88 11.99
N ALA A 226 2.42 5.61 11.04
CA ALA A 226 1.96 6.98 11.26
C ALA A 226 0.94 7.06 12.39
N GLY A 227 0.00 6.11 12.44
CA GLY A 227 -0.95 5.99 13.54
C GLY A 227 -0.26 5.76 14.88
N ARG A 228 0.77 4.91 14.94
CA ARG A 228 1.56 4.67 16.16
C ARG A 228 2.31 5.91 16.62
N VAL A 229 2.96 6.61 15.69
CA VAL A 229 3.65 7.87 15.99
C VAL A 229 2.65 8.89 16.53
N ALA A 230 1.52 9.09 15.84
CA ALA A 230 0.46 10.00 16.30
C ALA A 230 -0.10 9.59 17.67
N GLN A 231 -0.23 8.29 17.95
CA GLN A 231 -0.69 7.79 19.26
C GLN A 231 0.31 8.11 20.36
N LEU A 232 1.61 7.84 20.14
CA LEU A 232 2.68 8.11 21.09
C LEU A 232 2.84 9.60 21.37
N SER A 233 2.64 10.44 20.35
CA SER A 233 2.62 11.90 20.49
C SER A 233 1.34 12.43 21.14
N GLY A 234 0.38 11.55 21.48
CA GLY A 234 -0.92 11.94 22.01
C GLY A 234 -1.76 12.78 21.04
N GLN A 235 -1.48 12.72 19.73
CA GLN A 235 -2.17 13.49 18.69
C GLN A 235 -3.21 12.67 17.92
N LEU A 236 -3.23 11.34 18.08
CA LEU A 236 -4.20 10.49 17.38
C LEU A 236 -5.63 10.82 17.84
N PRO A 237 -6.54 11.23 16.94
CA PRO A 237 -7.87 11.70 17.34
C PRO A 237 -8.83 10.56 17.66
N ARG A 238 -8.48 9.31 17.31
CA ARG A 238 -9.26 8.09 17.57
C ARG A 238 -8.58 7.19 18.59
N LEU A 239 -9.39 6.38 19.28
CA LEU A 239 -8.86 5.22 20.00
C LEU A 239 -8.20 4.24 19.02
N TRP A 240 -7.13 3.61 19.49
CA TRP A 240 -6.42 2.61 18.70
C TRP A 240 -7.36 1.44 18.36
N PRO A 241 -7.60 1.13 17.07
CA PRO A 241 -8.51 0.08 16.69
C PRO A 241 -8.01 -1.30 17.07
N ASP A 242 -8.96 -2.23 17.22
CA ASP A 242 -8.63 -3.64 17.19
C ASP A 242 -8.42 -4.10 15.75
N ILE A 243 -7.20 -3.91 15.23
CA ILE A 243 -6.84 -4.22 13.83
C ILE A 243 -7.09 -5.69 13.49
N ALA A 244 -6.74 -6.62 14.40
CA ALA A 244 -6.90 -8.05 14.14
C ALA A 244 -8.38 -8.44 13.96
N TRP A 245 -9.27 -7.70 14.62
CA TRP A 245 -10.72 -7.89 14.50
C TRP A 245 -11.35 -7.13 13.32
N GLU A 246 -11.04 -5.83 13.20
CA GLU A 246 -11.69 -4.90 12.28
C GLU A 246 -11.18 -4.98 10.84
N LEU A 247 -9.95 -5.47 10.62
CA LEU A 247 -9.37 -5.55 9.28
C LEU A 247 -10.02 -6.71 8.51
N ARG A 248 -10.98 -6.38 7.64
CA ARG A 248 -11.76 -7.31 6.82
C ARG A 248 -11.89 -6.79 5.40
N LEU A 249 -12.37 -7.62 4.49
CA LEU A 249 -12.83 -7.20 3.17
C LEU A 249 -14.32 -7.53 3.02
N PRO A 250 -15.09 -6.68 2.33
CA PRO A 250 -16.46 -7.01 1.94
C PRO A 250 -16.52 -8.29 1.11
N ARG A 251 -17.58 -9.10 1.30
CA ARG A 251 -17.75 -10.39 0.58
C ARG A 251 -17.74 -10.27 -0.95
N ILE A 252 -18.16 -9.13 -1.51
CA ILE A 252 -18.11 -8.88 -2.95
C ILE A 252 -16.70 -9.06 -3.53
N TYR A 253 -15.66 -8.75 -2.75
CA TYR A 253 -14.27 -8.94 -3.19
C TYR A 253 -13.88 -10.41 -3.38
N LEU A 254 -14.61 -11.38 -2.78
CA LEU A 254 -14.37 -12.81 -3.01
C LEU A 254 -14.71 -13.17 -4.45
N LEU A 255 -15.84 -12.64 -4.95
CA LEU A 255 -16.29 -12.85 -6.32
C LEU A 255 -15.31 -12.21 -7.30
N VAL A 256 -14.91 -10.96 -7.03
CA VAL A 256 -13.95 -10.23 -7.89
C VAL A 256 -12.60 -10.94 -7.93
N PHE A 257 -12.06 -11.35 -6.79
CA PHE A 257 -10.80 -12.08 -6.72
C PHE A 257 -10.89 -13.45 -7.40
N GLY A 258 -11.92 -14.23 -7.08
CA GLY A 258 -12.12 -15.57 -7.65
C GLY A 258 -12.24 -15.52 -9.17
N LEU A 259 -13.02 -14.58 -9.71
CA LEU A 259 -13.14 -14.39 -11.14
C LEU A 259 -11.81 -13.94 -11.76
N ALA A 260 -11.17 -12.90 -11.21
CA ALA A 260 -9.91 -12.38 -11.76
C ALA A 260 -8.78 -13.41 -11.73
N ALA A 261 -8.66 -14.18 -10.66
CA ALA A 261 -7.67 -15.25 -10.54
C ALA A 261 -7.96 -16.43 -11.48
N ALA A 262 -9.24 -16.75 -11.72
CA ALA A 262 -9.63 -17.84 -12.58
C ALA A 262 -9.49 -17.51 -14.07
N ILE A 263 -9.83 -16.29 -14.51
CA ILE A 263 -9.83 -15.93 -15.94
C ILE A 263 -8.55 -15.22 -16.38
N GLY A 264 -7.90 -14.47 -15.48
CA GLY A 264 -6.77 -13.61 -15.82
C GLY A 264 -5.63 -14.31 -16.58
N PRO A 265 -5.18 -15.51 -16.14
CA PRO A 265 -4.12 -16.25 -16.84
C PRO A 265 -4.45 -16.72 -18.26
N TYR A 266 -5.74 -16.72 -18.64
CA TYR A 266 -6.21 -17.19 -19.95
C TYR A 266 -6.56 -16.04 -20.90
N ILE A 267 -6.36 -14.79 -20.47
CA ILE A 267 -6.57 -13.60 -21.29
C ILE A 267 -5.20 -13.08 -21.70
N ASP A 268 -4.98 -12.93 -23.01
CA ASP A 268 -3.73 -12.41 -23.53
C ASP A 268 -3.65 -10.87 -23.51
N GLY A 269 -2.42 -10.36 -23.62
CA GLY A 269 -2.15 -8.94 -23.80
C GLY A 269 -2.43 -8.07 -22.57
N LEU A 270 -2.59 -6.77 -22.81
CA LEU A 270 -2.86 -5.77 -21.78
C LEU A 270 -4.13 -6.06 -20.94
N PRO A 271 -5.27 -6.50 -21.52
CA PRO A 271 -6.44 -6.85 -20.74
C PRO A 271 -6.16 -7.96 -19.70
N GLY A 272 -5.41 -8.99 -20.09
CA GLY A 272 -5.01 -10.06 -19.17
C GLY A 272 -4.13 -9.54 -18.02
N LEU A 273 -3.16 -8.69 -18.34
CA LEU A 273 -2.31 -8.05 -17.34
C LEU A 273 -3.14 -7.21 -16.34
N ILE A 274 -4.13 -6.45 -16.82
CA ILE A 274 -5.03 -5.67 -15.96
C ILE A 274 -5.78 -6.57 -14.98
N VAL A 275 -6.32 -7.70 -15.46
CA VAL A 275 -7.03 -8.68 -14.62
C VAL A 275 -6.07 -9.29 -13.57
N ILE A 276 -4.85 -9.62 -13.96
CA ILE A 276 -3.81 -10.15 -13.06
C ILE A 276 -3.41 -9.11 -12.01
N ILE A 277 -3.29 -7.83 -12.36
CA ILE A 277 -2.99 -6.75 -11.39
C ILE A 277 -4.08 -6.70 -10.30
N VAL A 278 -5.34 -6.79 -10.69
CA VAL A 278 -6.48 -6.82 -9.76
C VAL A 278 -6.41 -8.08 -8.87
N ALA A 279 -6.18 -9.25 -9.47
CA ALA A 279 -6.06 -10.51 -8.75
C ALA A 279 -4.92 -10.48 -7.72
N VAL A 280 -3.73 -10.02 -8.10
CA VAL A 280 -2.56 -9.93 -7.22
C VAL A 280 -2.78 -8.94 -6.09
N THR A 281 -3.32 -7.76 -6.39
CA THR A 281 -3.59 -6.74 -5.37
C THR A 281 -4.61 -7.24 -4.34
N LEU A 282 -5.67 -7.92 -4.80
CA LEU A 282 -6.65 -8.54 -3.92
C LEU A 282 -6.08 -9.73 -3.15
N GLY A 283 -5.22 -10.54 -3.77
CA GLY A 283 -4.48 -11.60 -3.09
C GLY A 283 -3.66 -11.05 -1.92
N VAL A 284 -2.91 -9.98 -2.14
CA VAL A 284 -2.17 -9.29 -1.06
C VAL A 284 -3.11 -8.75 0.01
N ALA A 285 -4.24 -8.16 -0.37
CA ALA A 285 -5.24 -7.70 0.60
C ALA A 285 -5.79 -8.87 1.45
N TYR A 286 -6.07 -10.03 0.83
CA TYR A 286 -6.46 -11.24 1.55
C TYR A 286 -5.35 -11.79 2.43
N ALA A 287 -4.08 -11.69 2.03
CA ALA A 287 -2.95 -12.06 2.89
C ALA A 287 -2.88 -11.16 4.14
N LEU A 288 -3.12 -9.85 4.01
CA LEU A 288 -3.22 -8.93 5.15
C LEU A 288 -4.40 -9.29 6.08
N VAL A 289 -5.55 -9.66 5.51
CA VAL A 289 -6.68 -10.17 6.29
C VAL A 289 -6.33 -11.50 6.97
N GLY A 290 -5.66 -12.43 6.28
CA GLY A 290 -5.18 -13.69 6.85
C GLY A 290 -4.20 -13.47 8.00
N LEU A 291 -3.34 -12.46 7.91
CA LEU A 291 -2.45 -12.08 9.00
C LEU A 291 -3.24 -11.54 10.20
N ALA A 292 -4.27 -10.71 9.96
CA ALA A 292 -5.20 -10.28 11.01
C ALA A 292 -5.93 -11.46 11.67
N VAL A 293 -6.36 -12.44 10.88
CA VAL A 293 -6.97 -13.69 11.36
C VAL A 293 -5.99 -14.47 12.24
N ALA A 294 -4.74 -14.67 11.81
CA ALA A 294 -3.71 -15.33 12.63
C ALA A 294 -3.51 -14.61 13.98
N HIS A 295 -3.38 -13.28 13.96
CA HIS A 295 -3.27 -12.47 15.18
C HIS A 295 -4.48 -12.60 16.10
N TYR A 296 -5.69 -12.70 15.54
CA TYR A 296 -6.93 -12.84 16.32
C TYR A 296 -7.11 -14.25 16.89
N LEU A 297 -6.88 -15.28 16.08
CA LEU A 297 -7.03 -16.68 16.48
C LEU A 297 -6.00 -17.09 17.54
N LEU A 298 -4.80 -16.53 17.50
CA LEU A 298 -3.75 -16.78 18.50
C LEU A 298 -3.94 -16.01 19.82
N ARG A 299 -4.97 -15.16 19.95
CA ARG A 299 -5.26 -14.48 21.23
C ARG A 299 -5.57 -15.49 22.32
N GLY A 300 -4.88 -15.35 23.46
CA GLY A 300 -5.00 -16.23 24.62
C GLY A 300 -4.24 -17.54 24.51
N SER A 301 -3.56 -17.82 23.39
CA SER A 301 -2.76 -19.04 23.23
C SER A 301 -1.33 -18.85 23.73
N SER A 302 -0.81 -19.83 24.46
CA SER A 302 0.61 -19.89 24.86
C SER A 302 1.58 -19.95 23.66
N PHE A 303 1.10 -20.44 22.51
CA PHE A 303 1.90 -20.56 21.28
C PHE A 303 1.84 -19.32 20.38
N ARG A 304 1.24 -18.22 20.83
CA ARG A 304 1.09 -17.00 20.03
C ARG A 304 2.41 -16.48 19.48
N ILE A 305 3.40 -16.28 20.35
CA ILE A 305 4.69 -15.70 19.98
C ILE A 305 5.45 -16.61 19.00
N PRO A 306 5.70 -17.90 19.29
CA PRO A 306 6.45 -18.74 18.37
C PRO A 306 5.76 -18.88 17.00
N LEU A 307 4.43 -19.00 16.96
CA LEU A 307 3.73 -19.13 15.69
C LEU A 307 3.76 -17.84 14.87
N LEU A 308 3.61 -16.67 15.50
CA LEU A 308 3.76 -15.39 14.80
C LEU A 308 5.19 -15.19 14.29
N ILE A 309 6.21 -15.54 15.08
CA ILE A 309 7.60 -15.51 14.64
C ILE A 309 7.77 -16.41 13.41
N ALA A 310 7.25 -17.64 13.43
CA ALA A 310 7.32 -18.55 12.29
C ALA A 310 6.64 -17.96 11.03
N ILE A 311 5.48 -17.32 11.18
CA ILE A 311 4.79 -16.65 10.06
C ILE A 311 5.63 -15.50 9.49
N TYR A 312 6.17 -14.63 10.35
CA TYR A 312 6.96 -13.48 9.89
C TYR A 312 8.31 -13.88 9.29
N VAL A 313 9.02 -14.83 9.90
CA VAL A 313 10.26 -15.39 9.36
C VAL A 313 9.96 -16.11 8.04
N GLY A 314 8.87 -16.88 8.00
CA GLY A 314 8.42 -17.57 6.81
C GLY A 314 8.15 -16.64 5.63
N LEU A 315 7.54 -15.48 5.88
CA LEU A 315 7.33 -14.41 4.90
C LEU A 315 8.63 -13.72 4.48
N ALA A 316 9.60 -13.57 5.38
CA ALA A 316 10.85 -12.86 5.13
C ALA A 316 11.86 -13.68 4.31
N VAL A 317 11.78 -15.01 4.36
CA VAL A 317 12.74 -15.91 3.70
C VAL A 317 12.26 -16.26 2.27
N PRO A 318 13.04 -15.95 1.21
CA PRO A 318 12.62 -16.14 -0.19
C PRO A 318 12.30 -17.58 -0.63
N VAL A 319 12.72 -18.60 0.10
CA VAL A 319 12.37 -20.00 -0.24
C VAL A 319 11.02 -20.42 0.34
N THR A 320 10.60 -19.82 1.46
CA THR A 320 9.36 -20.16 2.17
C THR A 320 8.24 -19.15 1.98
N TRP A 321 8.55 -17.93 1.53
CA TRP A 321 7.60 -16.82 1.48
C TRP A 321 6.28 -17.18 0.78
N LEU A 322 6.34 -17.93 -0.33
CA LEU A 322 5.17 -18.27 -1.13
C LEU A 322 4.22 -19.20 -0.37
N VAL A 323 4.74 -20.14 0.42
CA VAL A 323 3.93 -21.06 1.25
C VAL A 323 3.16 -20.28 2.30
N PHE A 324 3.85 -19.38 3.03
CA PHE A 324 3.22 -18.57 4.05
C PHE A 324 2.26 -17.54 3.45
N LEU A 325 2.63 -16.92 2.33
CA LEU A 325 1.78 -15.97 1.63
C LEU A 325 0.47 -16.65 1.19
N LEU A 326 0.55 -17.78 0.48
CA LEU A 326 -0.63 -18.51 0.03
C LEU A 326 -1.50 -19.02 1.19
N ALA A 327 -0.87 -19.48 2.28
CA ALA A 327 -1.60 -19.87 3.49
C ALA A 327 -2.38 -18.68 4.10
N LEU A 328 -1.79 -17.48 4.12
CA LEU A 328 -2.46 -16.27 4.59
C LEU A 328 -3.57 -15.82 3.64
N VAL A 329 -3.35 -15.89 2.31
CA VAL A 329 -4.40 -15.63 1.31
C VAL A 329 -5.59 -16.56 1.57
N ALA A 330 -5.35 -17.86 1.71
CA ALA A 330 -6.38 -18.84 1.99
C ALA A 330 -7.10 -18.54 3.32
N ALA A 331 -6.37 -18.21 4.38
CA ALA A 331 -6.96 -17.84 5.67
C ALA A 331 -7.85 -16.59 5.56
N GLY A 332 -7.44 -15.58 4.80
CA GLY A 332 -8.23 -14.37 4.56
C GLY A 332 -9.50 -14.64 3.75
N ILE A 333 -9.41 -15.47 2.72
CA ILE A 333 -10.56 -15.91 1.90
C ILE A 333 -11.56 -16.67 2.79
N LEU A 334 -11.08 -17.67 3.52
CA LEU A 334 -11.92 -18.52 4.35
C LEU A 334 -12.59 -17.72 5.47
N ASP A 335 -11.91 -16.79 6.12
CA ASP A 335 -12.53 -15.93 7.13
C ASP A 335 -13.58 -14.98 6.51
N THR A 336 -13.34 -14.46 5.31
CA THR A 336 -14.32 -13.61 4.61
C THR A 336 -15.57 -14.40 4.22
N ALA A 337 -15.40 -15.67 3.82
CA ALA A 337 -16.49 -16.56 3.43
C ALA A 337 -17.29 -17.09 4.63
N PHE A 338 -16.60 -17.53 5.69
CA PHE A 338 -17.21 -18.28 6.81
C PHE A 338 -17.29 -17.52 8.14
N SER A 339 -16.66 -16.34 8.22
CA SER A 339 -16.70 -15.44 9.38
C SER A 339 -16.19 -16.11 10.67
N PHE A 340 -15.01 -16.75 10.62
CA PHE A 340 -14.45 -17.49 11.75
C PHE A 340 -14.24 -16.65 13.00
N ARG A 341 -13.78 -15.41 12.82
CA ARG A 341 -13.59 -14.45 13.91
C ARG A 341 -14.90 -14.23 14.67
N ASP A 342 -16.03 -14.09 13.97
CA ASP A 342 -17.35 -13.88 14.59
C ASP A 342 -17.79 -15.07 15.44
N ARG A 343 -17.59 -16.29 14.93
CA ARG A 343 -17.91 -17.53 15.68
C ARG A 343 -17.10 -17.64 16.97
N LYS A 344 -15.79 -17.36 16.91
CA LYS A 344 -14.92 -17.39 18.11
C LYS A 344 -15.36 -16.34 19.14
N LYS A 345 -15.76 -15.14 18.70
CA LYS A 345 -16.28 -14.09 19.60
C LYS A 345 -17.59 -14.51 20.27
N MET A 346 -18.51 -15.11 19.53
CA MET A 346 -19.77 -15.62 20.07
C MET A 346 -19.53 -16.74 21.09
N ALA A 347 -18.59 -17.66 20.82
CA ALA A 347 -18.23 -18.73 21.75
C ALA A 347 -17.57 -18.23 23.05
N ALA A 348 -16.87 -17.10 22.99
CA ALA A 348 -16.21 -16.49 24.15
C ALA A 348 -17.13 -15.57 24.98
N SER A 349 -18.32 -15.23 24.48
CA SER A 349 -19.28 -14.41 25.22
C SER A 349 -20.06 -15.31 26.19
N PRO A 350 -20.31 -14.90 27.45
CA PRO A 350 -21.14 -15.69 28.36
C PRO A 350 -22.51 -15.92 27.71
N LYS A 351 -23.03 -17.15 27.79
CA LYS A 351 -24.44 -17.40 27.44
C LYS A 351 -25.31 -16.57 28.40
N PRO A 352 -26.39 -15.95 27.89
CA PRO A 352 -27.28 -15.12 28.70
C PRO A 352 -27.88 -15.87 29.88
#